data_AF-X1IV05-F1
#
_entry.id   AF-X1IV05-F1
#
_cell.length_a   1.000
_cell.length_b   1.000
_cell.length_c   1.000
_cell.angle_alpha   90.00
_cell.angle_beta   90.00
_cell.angle_gamma   90.00
#
_symmetry.space_group_name_H-M   'P 1'
#
loop_
_entity.id
_entity.type
_entity.pdbx_description
1 polymer ?
#
loop_
_entity_poly.entity_id
_entity_poly.type
_entity_poly.pdbx_seq_one_letter_code
_entity_poly.pdbx_strand_id
1 'polypeptide(L)'
;INLDEVERRMHLTKEAIGDDKTLYDFLEGAIRLYSGQINPLEDSEGIFQVVLPEKIQKEIGVNFKDSYKITTNREISAKNSDIEGINLKNSLVSGLIEKVKNEAFSERHDFYGRTAAVSSSEITDVSVIFNVKIRYVVNTEPKSLMEEIAQMGIELFNPEVKLTEADANKLWHSRWKNHEKSEKYVQKHLKRALEPYHLDKLLVELGEKRLKIIVKERRNMIKNLKEQGVAADMEGIDDIEVVGVDLLTLTII
;
A
#
# COMPACT_ATOMS: atom_id res chain seq x y z
N ILE A 1 -25.03 20.13 -14.22
CA ILE A 1 -23.80 19.39 -13.82
C ILE A 1 -24.05 17.94 -14.22
N ASN A 2 -23.23 17.36 -15.09
CA ASN A 2 -23.44 16.01 -15.59
C ASN A 2 -22.98 15.00 -14.52
N LEU A 3 -23.94 14.33 -13.87
CA LEU A 3 -23.70 13.43 -12.74
C LEU A 3 -22.81 12.24 -13.15
N ASP A 4 -22.98 11.73 -14.36
CA ASP A 4 -22.22 10.59 -14.88
C ASP A 4 -20.73 10.89 -15.02
N GLU A 5 -20.38 12.12 -15.43
CA GLU A 5 -18.97 12.55 -15.54
C GLU A 5 -18.32 12.73 -14.16
N VAL A 6 -19.11 13.17 -13.17
CA VAL A 6 -18.66 13.32 -11.78
C VAL A 6 -18.44 11.95 -11.14
N GLU A 7 -19.36 11.01 -11.31
CA GLU A 7 -19.21 9.63 -10.83
C GLU A 7 -18.01 8.93 -11.48
N ARG A 8 -17.83 9.09 -12.79
CA ARG A 8 -16.68 8.52 -13.50
C ARG A 8 -15.35 9.08 -13.00
N ARG A 9 -15.26 10.40 -12.78
CA ARG A 9 -14.07 11.02 -12.19
C ARG A 9 -13.85 10.58 -10.75
N MET A 10 -14.92 10.41 -9.96
CA MET A 10 -14.82 9.88 -8.60
C MET A 10 -14.32 8.44 -8.57
N HIS A 11 -14.78 7.59 -9.50
CA HIS A 11 -14.30 6.21 -9.65
C HIS A 11 -12.83 6.16 -10.06
N LEU A 12 -12.45 6.91 -11.09
CA LEU A 12 -11.05 6.99 -11.55
C LEU A 12 -10.11 7.55 -10.47
N THR A 13 -10.61 8.47 -9.64
CA THR A 13 -9.86 8.99 -8.48
C THR A 13 -9.70 7.92 -7.40
N LYS A 14 -10.73 7.09 -7.14
CA LYS A 14 -10.66 5.96 -6.20
C LYS A 14 -9.66 4.88 -6.67
N GLU A 15 -9.63 4.58 -7.97
CA GLU A 15 -8.72 3.60 -8.55
C GLU A 15 -7.26 4.07 -8.55
N ALA A 16 -7.00 5.37 -8.74
CA ALA A 16 -5.64 5.91 -8.82
C ALA A 16 -4.96 6.20 -7.47
N ILE A 17 -5.74 6.35 -6.39
CA ILE A 17 -5.27 6.92 -5.11
C ILE A 17 -5.31 5.92 -3.94
N GLY A 18 -6.00 4.79 -4.11
CA GLY A 18 -6.36 3.88 -3.02
C GLY A 18 -7.79 4.11 -2.55
N ASP A 19 -8.45 3.06 -2.08
CA ASP A 19 -9.83 3.14 -1.61
C ASP A 19 -9.94 3.85 -0.25
N ASP A 20 -11.16 4.29 0.10
CA ASP A 20 -11.43 4.99 1.37
C ASP A 20 -11.00 4.15 2.59
N LYS A 21 -10.96 2.82 2.43
CA LYS A 21 -10.49 1.85 3.42
C LYS A 21 -8.98 1.91 3.60
N THR A 22 -8.19 1.94 2.52
CA THR A 22 -6.73 2.05 2.57
C THR A 22 -6.30 3.33 3.29
N LEU A 23 -7.02 4.43 3.03
CA LEU A 23 -6.74 5.70 3.68
C LEU A 23 -7.07 5.67 5.18
N TYR A 24 -8.16 5.01 5.55
CA TYR A 24 -8.51 4.76 6.95
C TYR A 24 -7.49 3.86 7.65
N ASP A 25 -7.12 2.74 7.03
CA ASP A 25 -6.13 1.78 7.55
C ASP A 25 -4.77 2.47 7.78
N PHE A 26 -4.35 3.35 6.85
CA PHE A 26 -3.17 4.20 7.03
C PHE A 26 -3.29 5.12 8.24
N LEU A 27 -4.40 5.87 8.35
CA LEU A 27 -4.61 6.79 9.47
C LEU A 27 -4.61 6.07 10.80
N GLU A 28 -5.30 4.94 10.90
CA GLU A 28 -5.34 4.12 12.12
C GLU A 28 -3.94 3.67 12.51
N GLY A 29 -3.16 3.16 11.55
CA GLY A 29 -1.78 2.74 11.76
C GLY A 29 -0.87 3.89 12.21
N ALA A 30 -0.91 5.03 11.51
CA ALA A 30 -0.08 6.20 11.79
C ALA A 30 -0.43 6.86 13.14
N ILE A 31 -1.72 7.00 13.45
CA ILE A 31 -2.16 7.57 14.72
C ILE A 31 -1.75 6.67 15.88
N ARG A 32 -1.91 5.34 15.76
CA ARG A 32 -1.46 4.37 16.77
C ARG A 32 0.05 4.40 16.96
N LEU A 33 0.82 4.52 15.88
CA LEU A 33 2.28 4.63 15.90
C LEU A 33 2.75 5.80 16.76
N TYR A 34 2.00 6.90 16.74
CA TYR A 34 2.25 8.09 17.55
C TYR A 34 1.47 8.13 18.87
N SER A 35 1.07 6.96 19.40
CA SER A 35 0.34 6.81 20.67
C SER A 35 -1.00 7.55 20.72
N GLY A 36 -1.61 7.80 19.56
CA GLY A 36 -2.97 8.30 19.44
C GLY A 36 -4.00 7.17 19.28
N GLN A 37 -5.26 7.55 19.16
CA GLN A 37 -6.40 6.64 19.01
C GLN A 37 -7.41 7.18 18.00
N ILE A 38 -8.06 6.27 17.27
CA ILE A 38 -9.27 6.53 16.49
C ILE A 38 -10.38 5.72 17.14
N ASN A 39 -11.37 6.40 17.72
CA ASN A 39 -12.49 5.77 18.40
C ASN A 39 -13.77 6.05 17.62
N PRO A 40 -14.62 5.05 17.34
CA PRO A 40 -15.95 5.31 16.80
C PRO A 40 -16.74 6.18 17.79
N LEU A 41 -17.48 7.15 17.29
CA LEU A 41 -18.38 7.94 18.13
C LEU A 41 -19.61 7.09 18.46
N GLU A 42 -20.00 7.01 19.74
CA GLU A 42 -21.25 6.36 20.13
C GLU A 42 -22.42 7.00 19.37
N ASP A 43 -23.35 6.17 18.90
CA ASP A 43 -24.55 6.57 18.14
C ASP A 43 -24.31 7.21 16.76
N SER A 44 -23.15 7.00 16.12
CA SER A 44 -22.88 7.53 14.78
C SER A 44 -22.06 6.57 13.92
N GLU A 45 -22.71 5.92 12.95
CA GLU A 45 -22.01 5.10 11.96
C GLU A 45 -21.09 5.92 11.07
N GLY A 46 -19.83 5.49 10.94
CA GLY A 46 -18.84 6.07 10.03
C GLY A 46 -18.27 7.41 10.48
N ILE A 47 -18.50 7.83 11.73
CA ILE A 47 -17.86 9.00 12.34
C ILE A 47 -16.91 8.54 13.45
N PHE A 48 -15.68 9.05 13.41
CA PHE A 48 -14.64 8.67 14.34
C PHE A 48 -14.05 9.91 15.02
N GLN A 49 -13.79 9.80 16.32
CA GLN A 49 -13.02 10.78 17.07
C GLN A 49 -11.55 10.41 17.04
N VAL A 50 -10.70 11.37 16.69
CA VAL A 50 -9.25 11.21 16.71
C VAL A 50 -8.68 11.86 17.96
N VAL A 51 -7.83 11.11 18.66
CA VAL A 51 -7.00 11.60 19.75
C VAL A 51 -5.55 11.45 19.32
N LEU A 52 -4.77 12.53 19.39
CA LEU A 52 -3.35 12.53 19.05
C LEU A 52 -2.60 13.40 20.06
N PRO A 53 -1.39 13.04 20.53
CA PRO A 53 -0.66 13.85 21.48
C PRO A 53 -0.35 15.26 20.94
N GLU A 54 -0.47 16.30 21.78
CA GLU A 54 -0.24 17.70 21.37
C GLU A 54 1.12 17.93 20.69
N LYS A 55 2.16 17.23 21.16
CA LYS A 55 3.50 17.29 20.56
C LYS A 55 3.44 16.91 19.07
N ILE A 56 2.75 15.81 18.76
CA ILE A 56 2.64 15.30 17.40
C ILE A 56 1.76 16.22 16.56
N GLN A 57 0.66 16.74 17.14
CA GLN A 57 -0.18 17.74 16.47
C GLN A 57 0.64 18.96 16.01
N LYS A 58 1.48 19.51 16.90
CA LYS A 58 2.39 20.63 16.58
C LYS A 58 3.39 20.28 15.48
N GLU A 59 3.98 19.08 15.54
CA GLU A 59 4.96 18.61 14.54
C GLU A 59 4.35 18.46 13.15
N ILE A 60 3.08 18.04 13.06
CA ILE A 60 2.38 17.88 11.78
C ILE A 60 1.56 19.12 11.37
N GLY A 61 1.63 20.21 12.15
CA GLY A 61 0.96 21.48 11.83
C GLY A 61 -0.57 21.45 11.95
N VAL A 62 -1.13 20.55 12.75
CA VAL A 62 -2.57 20.51 13.06
C VAL A 62 -2.85 20.99 14.48
N ASN A 63 -4.06 21.45 14.72
CA ASN A 63 -4.52 21.78 16.06
C ASN A 63 -5.90 21.17 16.25
N PHE A 64 -5.95 20.08 17.02
CA PHE A 64 -7.23 19.50 17.41
C PHE A 64 -7.82 20.40 18.49
N LYS A 65 -8.97 21.00 18.20
CA LYS A 65 -9.82 21.59 19.25
C LYS A 65 -10.30 20.48 20.21
N ASP A 66 -11.20 20.83 21.13
CA ASP A 66 -11.75 19.92 22.16
C ASP A 66 -12.24 18.55 21.62
N SER A 67 -12.66 18.45 20.36
CA SER A 67 -12.85 17.17 19.66
C SER A 67 -12.56 17.29 18.16
N TYR A 68 -11.63 16.50 17.63
CA TYR A 68 -11.40 16.37 16.19
C TYR A 68 -12.10 15.11 15.66
N LYS A 69 -13.06 15.29 14.75
CA LYS A 69 -13.92 14.22 14.23
C LYS A 69 -13.69 14.06 12.74
N ILE A 70 -13.60 12.80 12.29
CA ILE A 70 -13.37 12.44 10.90
C ILE A 70 -14.42 11.47 10.40
N THR A 71 -14.63 11.44 9.08
CA THR A 71 -15.49 10.47 8.40
C THR A 71 -14.96 10.11 7.02
N THR A 72 -15.15 8.87 6.59
CA THR A 72 -14.94 8.46 5.18
C THR A 72 -16.15 8.80 4.30
N ASN A 73 -17.30 9.14 4.89
CA ASN A 73 -18.52 9.49 4.15
C ASN A 73 -18.54 10.98 3.80
N ARG A 74 -18.37 11.29 2.51
CA ARG A 74 -18.35 12.67 2.00
C ARG A 74 -19.65 13.43 2.25
N GLU A 75 -20.80 12.76 2.21
CA GLU A 75 -22.08 13.42 2.47
C GLU A 75 -22.21 13.89 3.91
N ILE A 76 -21.69 13.11 4.86
CA ILE A 76 -21.66 13.48 6.29
C ILE A 76 -20.80 14.73 6.48
N SER A 77 -19.60 14.77 5.89
CA SER A 77 -18.71 15.93 5.97
C SER A 77 -19.25 17.17 5.27
N ALA A 78 -20.03 17.01 4.20
CA ALA A 78 -20.65 18.13 3.50
C ALA A 78 -21.79 18.78 4.31
N LYS A 79 -22.46 18.00 5.17
CA LYS A 79 -23.59 18.45 6.00
C LYS A 79 -23.17 18.95 7.39
N ASN A 80 -21.97 18.58 7.86
CA ASN A 80 -21.50 18.90 9.21
C ASN A 80 -20.13 19.59 9.15
N SER A 81 -20.09 20.89 9.47
CA SER A 81 -18.84 21.68 9.47
C SER A 81 -17.81 21.20 10.50
N ASP A 82 -18.26 20.48 11.53
CA ASP A 82 -17.45 20.01 12.65
C ASP A 82 -16.86 18.61 12.42
N ILE A 83 -17.18 17.97 11.28
CA ILE A 83 -16.71 16.63 10.92
C ILE A 83 -15.94 16.71 9.61
N GLU A 84 -14.67 16.37 9.64
CA GLU A 84 -13.81 16.47 8.47
C GLU A 84 -13.88 15.20 7.61
N GLY A 85 -14.12 15.37 6.31
CA GLY A 85 -14.08 14.29 5.34
C GLY A 85 -12.63 13.88 5.05
N ILE A 86 -12.29 12.62 5.33
CA ILE A 86 -10.93 12.10 5.13
C ILE A 86 -10.63 12.04 3.63
N ASN A 87 -9.52 12.66 3.24
CA ASN A 87 -8.97 12.60 1.88
C ASN A 87 -7.47 12.93 1.93
N LEU A 88 -6.74 12.71 0.83
CA LEU A 88 -5.29 12.98 0.78
C LEU A 88 -4.88 14.43 1.03
N LYS A 89 -5.78 15.40 0.84
CA LYS A 89 -5.53 16.83 1.07
C LYS A 89 -5.83 17.26 2.51
N ASN A 90 -6.37 16.36 3.33
CA ASN A 90 -6.63 16.63 4.74
C ASN A 90 -5.28 16.87 5.46
N SER A 91 -5.18 17.95 6.25
CA SER A 91 -3.92 18.34 6.91
C SER A 91 -3.41 17.27 7.88
N LEU A 92 -4.31 16.54 8.54
CA LEU A 92 -3.95 15.39 9.37
C LEU A 92 -3.32 14.28 8.54
N VAL A 93 -3.93 13.94 7.40
CA VAL A 93 -3.43 12.88 6.50
C VAL A 93 -2.06 13.27 5.94
N SER A 94 -1.97 14.43 5.30
CA SER A 94 -0.71 14.88 4.68
C SER A 94 0.40 15.05 5.72
N GLY A 95 0.07 15.61 6.89
CA GLY A 95 1.01 15.80 7.99
C GLY A 95 1.53 14.49 8.57
N LEU A 96 0.66 13.48 8.74
CA LEU A 96 1.08 12.14 9.16
C LEU A 96 1.91 11.42 8.09
N ILE A 97 1.56 11.54 6.80
CA ILE A 97 2.36 10.97 5.70
C ILE A 97 3.78 11.53 5.74
N GLU A 98 3.93 12.86 5.81
CA GLU A 98 5.24 13.50 5.81
C GLU A 98 6.03 13.18 7.07
N LYS A 99 5.37 13.09 8.24
CA LYS A 99 6.03 12.69 9.49
C LYS A 99 6.54 11.25 9.43
N VAL A 100 5.71 10.30 9.00
CA VAL A 100 6.11 8.88 8.85
C VAL A 100 7.26 8.75 7.87
N LYS A 101 7.19 9.44 6.72
CA LYS A 101 8.31 9.46 5.76
C LYS A 101 9.59 9.99 6.40
N ASN A 102 9.53 11.16 7.03
CA ASN A 102 10.71 11.80 7.60
C ASN A 102 11.39 10.92 8.65
N GLU A 103 10.60 10.22 9.48
CA GLU A 103 11.16 9.30 10.47
C GLU A 103 11.69 8.01 9.84
N ALA A 104 10.97 7.41 8.89
CA ALA A 104 11.39 6.18 8.19
C ALA A 104 12.66 6.36 7.34
N PHE A 105 12.94 7.58 6.89
CA PHE A 105 14.16 7.91 6.13
C PHE A 105 15.25 8.58 6.98
N SER A 106 15.01 8.86 8.26
CA SER A 106 16.03 9.45 9.14
C SER A 106 17.05 8.40 9.60
N GLU A 107 18.33 8.73 9.55
CA GLU A 107 19.41 7.88 10.08
C GLU A 107 19.47 7.84 11.61
N ARG A 108 18.70 8.71 12.28
CA ARG A 108 18.78 8.97 13.74
C ARG A 108 17.68 8.33 14.56
N HIS A 109 16.65 7.80 13.92
CA HIS A 109 15.59 7.09 14.61
C HIS A 109 15.72 5.60 14.30
N ASP A 110 15.59 4.77 15.33
CA ASP A 110 15.38 3.31 15.22
C ASP A 110 13.98 3.01 14.61
N PHE A 111 13.50 3.89 13.73
CA PHE A 111 12.18 3.88 13.16
C PHE A 111 12.15 2.86 12.02
N TYR A 112 11.65 1.71 12.43
CA TYR A 112 11.12 0.60 11.64
C TYR A 112 10.64 1.01 10.23
N GLY A 113 11.22 0.43 9.18
CA GLY A 113 10.67 0.64 7.84
C GLY A 113 11.35 -0.09 6.68
N ARG A 114 12.62 -0.48 6.78
CA ARG A 114 13.32 -1.18 5.67
C ARG A 114 13.31 -2.70 5.82
N THR A 115 13.38 -3.17 7.06
CA THR A 115 13.32 -4.58 7.43
C THR A 115 12.42 -4.72 8.64
N ALA A 116 11.31 -5.41 8.46
CA ALA A 116 10.34 -5.67 9.50
C ALA A 116 10.46 -7.14 9.92
N ALA A 117 10.63 -7.42 11.21
CA ALA A 117 10.34 -8.73 11.76
C ALA A 117 9.07 -8.59 12.59
N VAL A 118 8.09 -9.45 12.33
CA VAL A 118 6.82 -9.48 13.05
C VAL A 118 6.49 -10.92 13.40
N SER A 119 5.49 -11.11 14.26
CA SER A 119 4.84 -12.41 14.42
C SER A 119 3.36 -12.29 14.04
N SER A 120 2.82 -13.34 13.44
CA SER A 120 1.41 -13.46 13.10
C SER A 120 0.90 -14.86 13.49
N SER A 121 -0.34 -14.94 13.98
CA SER A 121 -1.00 -16.23 14.24
C SER A 121 -1.49 -16.92 12.96
N GLU A 122 -1.42 -16.24 11.82
CA GLU A 122 -1.90 -16.75 10.54
C GLU A 122 -0.95 -17.71 9.85
N ILE A 123 0.28 -17.87 10.37
CA ILE A 123 1.29 -18.75 9.81
C ILE A 123 2.08 -19.50 10.89
N THR A 124 2.46 -20.73 10.58
CA THR A 124 3.24 -21.60 11.47
C THR A 124 4.74 -21.51 11.21
N ASP A 125 5.11 -21.29 9.95
CA ASP A 125 6.48 -21.35 9.47
C ASP A 125 7.03 -19.96 9.17
N VAL A 126 8.31 -19.75 9.47
CA VAL A 126 8.96 -18.45 9.27
C VAL A 126 8.94 -18.11 7.79
N SER A 127 8.25 -17.02 7.46
CA SER A 127 8.00 -16.63 6.09
C SER A 127 8.53 -15.24 5.80
N VAL A 128 8.77 -14.96 4.52
CA VAL A 128 9.26 -13.66 4.07
C VAL A 128 8.32 -13.13 3.01
N ILE A 129 7.84 -11.90 3.22
CA ILE A 129 7.14 -11.12 2.19
C ILE A 129 8.13 -10.10 1.62
N PHE A 130 8.37 -10.18 0.32
CA PHE A 130 9.12 -9.21 -0.45
C PHE A 130 8.16 -8.23 -1.12
N ASN A 131 8.43 -6.93 -1.00
CA ASN A 131 7.82 -5.90 -1.83
C ASN A 131 8.79 -5.51 -2.93
N VAL A 132 8.36 -5.69 -4.17
CA VAL A 132 9.23 -5.62 -5.35
C VAL A 132 8.70 -4.55 -6.30
N LYS A 133 9.57 -3.63 -6.71
CA LYS A 133 9.28 -2.65 -7.75
C LYS A 133 9.59 -3.24 -9.11
N ILE A 134 8.60 -3.31 -9.98
CA ILE A 134 8.76 -3.75 -11.36
C ILE A 134 8.56 -2.55 -12.27
N ARG A 135 9.46 -2.39 -13.24
CA ARG A 135 9.36 -1.35 -14.28
C ARG A 135 9.15 -2.00 -15.63
N TYR A 136 8.21 -1.44 -16.38
CA TYR A 136 7.84 -1.87 -17.71
C TYR A 136 8.01 -0.74 -18.70
N VAL A 137 8.48 -1.06 -19.90
CA VAL A 137 8.34 -0.18 -21.07
C VAL A 137 7.16 -0.66 -21.88
N VAL A 138 6.28 0.26 -22.24
CA VAL A 138 5.19 0.05 -23.18
C VAL A 138 5.61 0.66 -24.52
N ASN A 139 5.62 -0.14 -25.58
CA ASN A 139 6.07 0.25 -26.91
C ASN A 139 4.98 0.98 -27.71
N THR A 140 4.25 1.91 -27.06
CA THR A 140 3.40 2.89 -27.75
C THR A 140 4.25 3.97 -28.42
N GLU A 141 3.64 4.81 -29.26
CA GLU A 141 4.27 6.03 -29.77
C GLU A 141 3.56 7.29 -29.21
N PRO A 142 4.21 8.07 -28.33
CA PRO A 142 5.57 7.87 -27.79
C PRO A 142 5.64 6.72 -26.78
N LYS A 143 6.86 6.17 -26.58
CA LYS A 143 7.10 5.12 -25.58
C LYS A 143 6.71 5.60 -24.19
N SER A 144 6.12 4.70 -23.41
CA SER A 144 5.66 5.00 -22.05
C SER A 144 6.32 4.07 -21.03
N LEU A 145 6.60 4.60 -19.84
CA LEU A 145 7.11 3.83 -18.71
C LEU A 145 5.96 3.58 -17.74
N MET A 146 5.85 2.34 -17.27
CA MET A 146 4.88 1.95 -16.24
C MET A 146 5.63 1.29 -15.07
N GLU A 147 5.19 1.59 -13.85
CA GLU A 147 5.76 1.00 -12.64
C GLU A 147 4.66 0.29 -11.83
N GLU A 148 5.02 -0.83 -11.21
CA GLU A 148 4.16 -1.60 -10.32
C GLU A 148 4.93 -1.97 -9.05
N ILE A 149 4.25 -2.01 -7.91
CA ILE A 149 4.75 -2.68 -6.71
C ILE A 149 4.01 -4.00 -6.58
N ALA A 150 4.74 -5.11 -6.66
CA ALA A 150 4.20 -6.45 -6.50
C ALA A 150 4.72 -7.09 -5.20
N GLN A 151 3.89 -7.94 -4.61
CA GLN A 151 4.25 -8.72 -3.43
C GLN A 151 4.54 -10.17 -3.81
N MET A 152 5.55 -10.74 -3.17
CA MET A 152 5.85 -12.17 -3.24
C MET A 152 6.16 -12.68 -1.84
N GLY A 153 5.54 -13.79 -1.46
CA GLY A 153 5.84 -14.48 -0.21
C GLY A 153 6.56 -15.80 -0.45
N ILE A 154 7.48 -16.17 0.42
CA ILE A 154 8.11 -17.51 0.47
C ILE A 154 8.20 -18.02 1.90
N GLU A 155 8.30 -19.34 2.06
CA GLU A 155 8.78 -19.94 3.29
C GLU A 155 10.31 -19.83 3.36
N LEU A 156 10.86 -19.28 4.45
CA LEU A 156 12.30 -18.94 4.54
C LEU A 156 13.21 -20.18 4.55
N PHE A 157 12.74 -21.27 5.14
CA PHE A 157 13.52 -22.51 5.24
C PHE A 157 13.33 -23.41 4.03
N ASN A 158 12.25 -23.22 3.27
CA ASN A 158 11.94 -23.92 2.03
C ASN A 158 11.54 -22.93 0.92
N PRO A 159 12.50 -22.21 0.32
CA PRO A 159 12.21 -21.10 -0.61
C PRO A 159 11.52 -21.53 -1.92
N GLU A 160 11.44 -22.83 -2.21
CA GLU A 160 10.63 -23.35 -3.32
C GLU A 160 9.12 -23.26 -3.03
N VAL A 161 8.75 -23.23 -1.75
CA VAL A 161 7.38 -23.02 -1.29
C VAL A 161 7.07 -21.52 -1.34
N LYS A 162 6.43 -21.12 -2.44
CA LYS A 162 5.89 -19.78 -2.61
C LYS A 162 4.54 -19.68 -1.90
N LEU A 163 4.35 -18.60 -1.14
CA LEU A 163 3.03 -18.26 -0.61
C LEU A 163 2.10 -17.91 -1.77
N THR A 164 0.83 -18.29 -1.66
CA THR A 164 -0.17 -17.83 -2.64
C THR A 164 -0.42 -16.34 -2.47
N GLU A 165 -0.97 -15.69 -3.49
CA GLU A 165 -1.36 -14.28 -3.39
C GLU A 165 -2.38 -14.06 -2.27
N ALA A 166 -3.29 -15.03 -2.07
CA ALA A 166 -4.23 -15.00 -0.96
C ALA A 166 -3.55 -15.09 0.40
N ASP A 167 -2.53 -15.95 0.56
CA ASP A 167 -1.79 -16.09 1.81
C ASP A 167 -0.95 -14.86 2.11
N ALA A 168 -0.23 -14.34 1.11
CA ALA A 168 0.55 -13.10 1.24
C ALA A 168 -0.37 -11.92 1.62
N ASN A 169 -1.52 -11.81 0.97
CA ASN A 169 -2.51 -10.78 1.26
C ASN A 169 -3.11 -10.93 2.67
N LYS A 170 -3.44 -12.17 3.07
CA LYS A 170 -3.93 -12.49 4.42
C LYS A 170 -2.92 -12.13 5.50
N LEU A 171 -1.64 -12.45 5.28
CA LEU A 171 -0.56 -12.11 6.19
C LEU A 171 -0.33 -10.62 6.26
N TRP A 172 -0.36 -9.92 5.14
CA TRP A 172 -0.20 -8.47 5.06
C TRP A 172 -1.29 -7.72 5.84
N HIS A 173 -2.53 -8.21 5.79
CA HIS A 173 -3.67 -7.64 6.51
C HIS A 173 -3.89 -8.25 7.90
N SER A 174 -3.01 -9.15 8.34
CA SER A 174 -3.12 -9.75 9.68
C SER A 174 -2.67 -8.76 10.76
N ARG A 175 -3.11 -8.98 12.01
CA ARG A 175 -2.57 -8.22 13.14
C ARG A 175 -1.16 -8.68 13.46
N TRP A 176 -0.19 -7.85 13.10
CA TRP A 176 1.21 -8.08 13.45
C TRP A 176 1.47 -7.76 14.92
N LYS A 177 2.29 -8.61 15.54
CA LYS A 177 2.82 -8.38 16.88
C LYS A 177 4.33 -8.27 16.83
N ASN A 178 4.92 -7.71 17.88
CA ASN A 178 6.35 -7.79 18.09
C ASN A 178 6.76 -9.27 18.11
N HIS A 179 7.84 -9.61 17.39
CA HIS A 179 8.32 -10.98 17.30
C HIS A 179 9.10 -11.44 18.56
N GLU A 180 9.45 -10.51 19.46
CA GLU A 180 10.17 -10.74 20.72
C GLU A 180 11.55 -11.44 20.58
N LYS A 181 12.06 -11.60 19.35
CA LYS A 181 13.38 -12.20 19.11
C LYS A 181 14.47 -11.14 19.18
N SER A 182 15.69 -11.59 19.45
CA SER A 182 16.85 -10.71 19.43
C SER A 182 17.19 -10.22 18.02
N GLU A 183 17.83 -9.07 17.93
CA GLU A 183 18.33 -8.52 16.66
C GLU A 183 19.23 -9.52 15.92
N LYS A 184 20.13 -10.21 16.64
CA LYS A 184 21.00 -11.26 16.07
C LYS A 184 20.21 -12.40 15.41
N TYR A 185 19.05 -12.75 15.98
CA TYR A 185 18.15 -13.73 15.38
C TYR A 185 17.59 -13.18 14.07
N VAL A 186 17.05 -11.96 14.06
CA VAL A 186 16.49 -11.33 12.85
C VAL A 186 17.54 -11.18 11.75
N GLN A 187 18.74 -10.69 12.07
CA GLN A 187 19.85 -10.54 11.12
C GLN A 187 20.23 -11.87 10.44
N LYS A 188 20.19 -12.99 11.17
CA LYS A 188 20.46 -14.32 10.59
C LYS A 188 19.41 -14.69 9.53
N HIS A 189 18.13 -14.44 9.81
CA HIS A 189 17.02 -14.76 8.91
C HIS A 189 16.99 -13.80 7.72
N LEU A 190 17.31 -12.52 7.95
CA LEU A 190 17.48 -11.51 6.91
C LEU A 190 18.57 -11.91 5.92
N LYS A 191 19.75 -12.29 6.44
CA LYS A 191 20.88 -12.72 5.60
C LYS A 191 20.48 -13.91 4.74
N ARG A 192 19.77 -14.90 5.31
CA ARG A 192 19.26 -16.05 4.58
C ARG A 192 18.25 -15.66 3.50
N ALA A 193 17.34 -14.73 3.79
CA ALA A 193 16.34 -14.26 2.83
C ALA A 193 16.99 -13.52 1.64
N LEU A 194 18.12 -12.86 1.87
CA LEU A 194 18.87 -12.09 0.88
C LEU A 194 20.02 -12.87 0.22
N GLU A 195 20.17 -14.17 0.48
CA GLU A 195 21.29 -14.92 -0.08
C GLU A 195 21.18 -15.02 -1.63
N PRO A 196 22.25 -14.70 -2.39
CA PRO A 196 22.19 -14.48 -3.84
C PRO A 196 21.72 -15.64 -4.72
N TYR A 197 21.60 -16.87 -4.19
CA TYR A 197 21.33 -18.05 -5.02
C TYR A 197 19.86 -18.24 -5.43
N HIS A 198 18.92 -17.48 -4.85
CA HIS A 198 17.49 -17.64 -5.15
C HIS A 198 16.72 -16.34 -5.37
N LEU A 199 17.13 -15.22 -4.78
CA LEU A 199 16.35 -13.99 -4.83
C LEU A 199 16.23 -13.41 -6.24
N ASP A 200 17.34 -13.22 -6.95
CA ASP A 200 17.33 -12.64 -8.31
C ASP A 200 16.43 -13.42 -9.27
N LYS A 201 16.49 -14.75 -9.19
CA LYS A 201 15.64 -15.64 -9.99
C LYS A 201 14.16 -15.46 -9.63
N LEU A 202 13.83 -15.42 -8.34
CA LEU A 202 12.45 -15.21 -7.86
C LEU A 202 11.90 -13.85 -8.31
N LEU A 203 12.72 -12.79 -8.25
CA LEU A 203 12.35 -11.45 -8.69
C LEU A 203 12.06 -11.42 -10.20
N VAL A 204 12.94 -12.01 -11.03
CA VAL A 204 12.72 -12.09 -12.48
C VAL A 204 11.44 -12.87 -12.80
N GLU A 205 11.23 -14.03 -12.17
CA GLU A 205 10.01 -14.83 -12.35
C GLU A 205 8.74 -14.06 -11.96
N LEU A 206 8.81 -13.22 -10.91
CA LEU A 206 7.69 -12.34 -10.53
C LEU A 206 7.39 -11.33 -11.62
N GLY A 207 8.43 -10.66 -12.14
CA GLY A 207 8.32 -9.68 -13.22
C GLY A 207 7.64 -10.28 -14.46
N GLU A 208 8.11 -11.45 -14.90
CA GLU A 208 7.53 -12.16 -16.04
C GLU A 208 6.09 -12.64 -15.79
N LYS A 209 5.79 -13.12 -14.59
CA LYS A 209 4.44 -13.53 -14.21
C LYS A 209 3.47 -12.35 -14.28
N ARG A 210 3.85 -11.20 -13.70
CA ARG A 210 3.03 -9.97 -13.73
C ARG A 210 2.89 -9.44 -15.14
N LEU A 211 3.96 -9.46 -15.95
CA LEU A 211 3.90 -9.08 -17.37
C LEU A 211 2.80 -9.84 -18.12
N LYS A 212 2.75 -11.17 -17.96
CA LYS A 212 1.72 -12.02 -18.60
C LYS A 212 0.29 -11.63 -18.20
N ILE A 213 0.10 -11.23 -16.94
CA ILE A 213 -1.21 -10.77 -16.43
C ILE A 213 -1.57 -9.42 -17.07
N ILE A 214 -0.67 -8.44 -17.04
CA ILE A 214 -0.89 -7.11 -17.60
C ILE A 214 -1.20 -7.18 -19.11
N VAL A 215 -0.42 -7.94 -19.88
CA VAL A 215 -0.65 -8.11 -21.32
C VAL A 215 -2.03 -8.72 -21.58
N LYS A 216 -2.45 -9.70 -20.78
CA LYS A 216 -3.79 -10.31 -20.88
C LYS A 216 -4.89 -9.29 -20.56
N GLU A 217 -4.73 -8.51 -19.50
CA GLU A 217 -5.69 -7.46 -19.11
C GLU A 217 -5.83 -6.40 -20.20
N ARG A 218 -4.71 -5.93 -20.77
CA ARG A 218 -4.72 -4.95 -21.86
C ARG A 218 -5.38 -5.48 -23.12
N ARG A 219 -5.13 -6.74 -23.51
CA ARG A 219 -5.83 -7.38 -24.64
C ARG A 219 -7.33 -7.48 -24.42
N ASN A 220 -7.77 -7.82 -23.21
CA ASN A 220 -9.18 -7.85 -22.86
C ASN A 220 -9.80 -6.45 -22.91
N MET A 221 -9.10 -5.44 -22.40
CA MET A 221 -9.52 -4.04 -22.47
C MET A 221 -9.68 -3.58 -23.91
N ILE A 222 -8.70 -3.83 -24.78
CA ILE A 222 -8.74 -3.49 -26.21
C ILE A 222 -9.96 -4.15 -26.88
N LYS A 223 -10.21 -5.43 -26.59
CA LYS A 223 -11.38 -6.15 -27.12
C LYS A 223 -12.70 -5.49 -26.69
N ASN A 224 -12.85 -5.20 -25.40
CA ASN A 224 -14.06 -4.58 -24.87
C ASN A 224 -14.30 -3.18 -25.47
N LEU A 225 -13.24 -2.38 -25.66
CA LEU A 225 -13.34 -1.05 -26.26
C LEU A 225 -13.75 -1.10 -27.74
N LYS A 226 -13.23 -2.09 -28.49
CA LYS A 226 -13.65 -2.34 -29.88
C LYS A 226 -15.12 -2.73 -29.96
N GLU A 227 -15.59 -3.59 -29.06
CA GLU A 227 -17.01 -3.97 -28.97
C GLU A 227 -17.93 -2.79 -28.63
N GLN A 228 -17.43 -1.80 -27.88
CA GLN A 228 -18.13 -0.56 -27.55
C GLN A 228 -18.03 0.53 -28.63
N GLY A 229 -17.40 0.24 -29.77
CA GLY A 229 -17.27 1.19 -30.88
C GLY A 229 -16.28 2.33 -30.62
N VAL A 230 -15.40 2.20 -29.62
CA VAL A 230 -14.36 3.19 -29.35
C VAL A 230 -13.20 2.96 -30.31
N ALA A 231 -13.14 3.78 -31.37
CA ALA A 231 -11.99 3.83 -32.28
C ALA A 231 -10.90 4.72 -31.66
N ALA A 232 -10.06 4.14 -30.82
CA ALA A 232 -8.79 4.76 -30.43
C ALA A 232 -7.64 3.97 -31.05
N ASP A 233 -6.59 4.69 -31.46
CA ASP A 233 -5.32 4.08 -31.82
C ASP A 233 -4.70 3.46 -30.56
N MET A 234 -4.55 2.14 -30.58
CA MET A 234 -4.10 1.33 -29.43
C MET A 234 -2.88 0.49 -29.81
N GLU A 235 -2.19 0.85 -30.89
CA GLU A 235 -1.00 0.16 -31.34
C GLU A 235 0.08 0.20 -30.25
N GLY A 236 0.73 -0.93 -30.00
CA GLY A 236 1.79 -1.07 -28.99
C GLY A 236 1.32 -1.08 -27.53
N ILE A 237 0.02 -0.92 -27.24
CA ILE A 237 -0.48 -0.93 -25.85
C ILE A 237 -0.27 -2.29 -25.17
N ASP A 238 -0.34 -3.41 -25.87
CA ASP A 238 -0.06 -4.75 -25.32
C ASP A 238 1.36 -5.25 -25.59
N ASP A 239 2.19 -4.44 -26.26
CA ASP A 239 3.63 -4.66 -26.41
C ASP A 239 4.37 -4.04 -25.21
N ILE A 240 4.68 -4.90 -24.24
CA ILE A 240 5.21 -4.51 -22.94
C ILE A 240 6.41 -5.39 -22.63
N GLU A 241 7.48 -4.77 -22.12
CA GLU A 241 8.71 -5.45 -21.71
C GLU A 241 9.07 -5.08 -20.27
N VAL A 242 9.58 -6.05 -19.51
CA VAL A 242 10.15 -5.79 -18.18
C VAL A 242 11.55 -5.20 -18.37
N VAL A 243 11.79 -4.01 -17.82
CA VAL A 243 13.09 -3.32 -17.92
C VAL A 243 13.84 -3.25 -16.59
N GLY A 244 13.17 -3.56 -15.47
CA GLY A 244 13.83 -3.63 -14.18
C GLY A 244 12.95 -4.26 -13.10
N VAL A 245 13.59 -4.97 -12.19
CA VAL A 245 12.95 -5.56 -11.01
C VAL A 245 13.85 -5.33 -9.81
N ASP A 246 13.41 -4.49 -8.87
CA ASP A 246 14.18 -4.12 -7.69
C ASP A 246 13.44 -4.54 -6.41
N LEU A 247 14.15 -5.15 -5.47
CA LEU A 247 13.63 -5.35 -4.13
C LEU A 247 13.55 -3.99 -3.40
N LEU A 248 12.37 -3.62 -2.90
CA LEU A 248 12.17 -2.40 -2.10
C LEU A 248 12.33 -2.68 -0.61
N THR A 249 11.58 -3.65 -0.10
CA THR A 249 11.55 -4.00 1.31
C THR A 249 11.28 -5.48 1.48
N LEU A 250 11.63 -6.00 2.65
CA LEU A 250 11.23 -7.35 3.05
C LEU A 250 10.74 -7.36 4.49
N THR A 251 9.78 -8.23 4.75
CA THR A 251 9.21 -8.47 6.06
C THR A 251 9.33 -9.95 6.40
N ILE A 252 9.99 -10.27 7.51
CA ILE A 252 10.02 -11.60 8.11
C ILE A 252 8.79 -11.71 9.02
N ILE A 253 7.98 -12.76 8.84
CA ILE A 253 6.75 -13.04 9.58
C ILE A 253 6.87 -14.39 10.29
#